data_AF-A0A7W7P5L5-F1
#
_entry.id   AF-A0A7W7P5L5-F1
#
_cell.length_a   1.000
_cell.length_b   1.000
_cell.length_c   1.000
_cell.angle_alpha   90.00
_cell.angle_beta   90.00
_cell.angle_gamma   90.00
#
_symmetry.space_group_name_H-M   'P 1'
#
loop_
_entity.id
_entity.type
_entity.pdbx_description
1 polymer ?
#
loop_
_entity_poly.entity_id
_entity_poly.type
_entity_poly.pdbx_seq_one_letter_code
_entity_poly.pdbx_strand_id
1 'polypeptide(L)'
;MKGNDVQARMESHLNDLRESSNRLELDVTRLQTELKEVRRSKAEYLGEMVDLRVQGLLLGESASADLEVLVMQRSQEIGRLEGRLAEANATQANLIRDIAQTEKSLEDAQANVLLIRKGSRELQEILESLDIQAAQVQDYRSYLRELIFECHVKREKFERDSVFTHLAAKQYGSKDYRAGVFSRILDRYLAKRTSFAVNQDRYVLLGLLEQHAKDDLEQHEYKLTTLKACEDQFLADLDARNNIPALTARLDRLKKSLGVTQAEIVQLFETEESYKESRDSTMIGIRSRVSNDFGRMGSGVVRRMLEASTNDRERQLVGAYLEQLLREEALNQRIESTLQAQVEVDSKIPRAKQMISAAREMGAFNGRRTYEPGFDLDVVIASYVNDSIELLTFQNHLRHNSEIELGRSGGQEEGARESSGSDDDTRRGSGDSYDSPSSSDGD
;
A
#
# COMPACT_ATOMS: atom_id res chain seq x y z
N MET A 1 71.63 -7.07 38.01
CA MET A 1 70.38 -6.40 37.59
C MET A 1 69.67 -5.86 38.83
N LYS A 2 69.13 -4.64 38.83
CA LYS A 2 68.43 -4.06 40.00
C LYS A 2 66.94 -4.40 39.98
N GLY A 3 66.28 -4.37 41.15
CA GLY A 3 64.83 -4.64 41.27
C GLY A 3 63.94 -3.80 40.35
N ASN A 4 64.31 -2.53 40.10
CA ASN A 4 63.57 -1.66 39.16
C ASN A 4 63.67 -2.15 37.70
N ASP A 5 64.79 -2.77 37.31
CA ASP A 5 64.98 -3.34 35.98
C ASP A 5 64.10 -4.59 35.78
N VAL A 6 63.89 -5.36 36.85
CA VAL A 6 63.00 -6.53 36.87
C VAL A 6 61.54 -6.11 36.66
N GLN A 7 61.12 -5.04 37.34
CA GLN A 7 59.77 -4.48 37.14
C GLN A 7 59.57 -4.02 35.69
N ALA A 8 60.51 -3.24 35.16
CA ALA A 8 60.43 -2.73 33.79
C ALA A 8 60.36 -3.86 32.74
N ARG A 9 61.12 -4.96 32.93
CA ARG A 9 61.09 -6.12 32.03
C ARG A 9 59.78 -6.90 32.12
N MET A 10 59.25 -7.13 33.32
CA MET A 10 57.98 -7.84 33.50
C MET A 10 56.79 -7.01 32.97
N GLU A 11 56.81 -5.68 33.16
CA GLU A 11 55.82 -4.76 32.59
C GLU A 11 55.95 -4.67 31.06
N SER A 12 57.17 -4.66 30.52
CA SER A 12 57.42 -4.75 29.07
C SER A 12 56.79 -6.01 28.47
N HIS A 13 57.05 -7.18 29.06
CA HIS A 13 56.50 -8.45 28.56
C HIS A 13 54.96 -8.51 28.64
N LEU A 14 54.36 -7.87 29.64
CA LEU A 14 52.90 -7.74 29.73
C LEU A 14 52.34 -6.78 28.67
N ASN A 15 53.03 -5.68 28.39
CA ASN A 15 52.66 -4.76 27.31
C ASN A 15 52.82 -5.42 25.93
N ASP A 16 53.88 -6.19 25.72
CA ASP A 16 54.09 -6.95 24.48
C ASP A 16 52.96 -7.98 24.23
N LEU A 17 52.49 -8.67 25.28
CA LEU A 17 51.34 -9.57 25.19
C LEU A 17 50.03 -8.83 24.88
N ARG A 18 49.81 -7.66 25.49
CA ARG A 18 48.64 -6.82 25.20
C ARG A 18 48.67 -6.27 23.77
N GLU A 19 49.83 -5.81 23.32
CA GLU A 19 50.01 -5.37 21.93
C GLU A 19 49.80 -6.53 20.96
N SER A 20 50.35 -7.71 21.27
CA SER A 20 50.12 -8.91 20.47
C SER A 20 48.63 -9.30 20.41
N SER A 21 47.90 -9.23 21.53
CA SER A 21 46.44 -9.49 21.54
C SER A 21 45.69 -8.47 20.67
N ASN A 22 45.93 -7.17 20.87
CA ASN A 22 45.29 -6.12 20.09
C ASN A 22 45.60 -6.24 18.57
N ARG A 23 46.83 -6.65 18.21
CA ARG A 23 47.20 -6.91 16.81
C ARG A 23 46.43 -8.10 16.24
N LEU A 24 46.31 -9.19 16.99
CA LEU A 24 45.54 -10.37 16.57
C LEU A 24 44.04 -10.05 16.45
N GLU A 25 43.47 -9.26 17.34
CA GLU A 25 42.09 -8.76 17.23
C GLU A 25 41.86 -7.93 15.97
N LEU A 26 42.78 -7.01 15.67
CA LEU A 26 42.75 -6.21 14.44
C LEU A 26 42.87 -7.10 13.19
N ASP A 27 43.72 -8.12 13.22
CA ASP A 27 43.84 -9.07 12.11
C ASP A 27 42.57 -9.91 11.94
N VAL A 28 41.93 -10.36 13.02
CA VAL A 28 40.65 -11.09 12.95
C VAL A 28 39.55 -10.21 12.35
N THR A 29 39.41 -8.97 12.81
CA THR A 29 38.39 -8.06 12.27
C THR A 29 38.64 -7.75 10.79
N ARG A 30 39.90 -7.54 10.39
CA ARG A 30 40.30 -7.36 8.99
C ARG A 30 39.96 -8.60 8.14
N LEU A 31 40.32 -9.80 8.60
CA LEU A 31 40.02 -11.04 7.88
C LEU A 31 38.50 -11.29 7.79
N GLN A 32 37.73 -10.91 8.81
CA GLN A 32 36.26 -10.97 8.76
C GLN A 32 35.66 -9.99 7.74
N THR A 33 36.24 -8.79 7.59
CA THR A 33 35.81 -7.86 6.52
C THR A 33 36.13 -8.41 5.14
N GLU A 34 37.33 -8.98 4.95
CA GLU A 34 37.72 -9.62 3.69
C GLU A 34 36.83 -10.82 3.37
N LEU A 35 36.45 -11.63 4.37
CA LEU A 35 35.51 -12.74 4.22
C LEU A 35 34.13 -12.26 3.74
N LYS A 36 33.63 -11.12 4.25
CA LYS A 36 32.37 -10.53 3.80
C LYS A 36 32.45 -10.08 2.34
N GLU A 37 33.56 -9.47 1.94
CA GLU A 37 33.79 -9.05 0.55
C GLU A 37 33.85 -10.26 -0.38
N VAL A 38 34.61 -11.29 -0.02
CA VAL A 38 34.69 -12.55 -0.80
C VAL A 38 33.33 -13.22 -0.94
N ARG A 39 32.53 -13.28 0.14
CA ARG A 39 31.17 -13.82 0.10
C ARG A 39 30.24 -13.01 -0.81
N ARG A 40 30.41 -11.67 -0.82
CA ARG A 40 29.65 -10.79 -1.70
C ARG A 40 30.02 -11.03 -3.16
N SER A 41 31.30 -11.00 -3.51
CA SER A 41 31.75 -11.29 -4.88
C SER A 41 31.36 -12.70 -5.34
N LYS A 42 31.46 -13.69 -4.45
CA LYS A 42 30.97 -15.05 -4.71
C LYS A 42 29.48 -15.08 -5.04
N ALA A 43 28.65 -14.33 -4.30
CA ALA A 43 27.22 -14.23 -4.57
C ALA A 43 26.92 -13.52 -5.90
N GLU A 44 27.70 -12.50 -6.26
CA GLU A 44 27.61 -11.80 -7.55
C GLU A 44 27.92 -12.77 -8.71
N TYR A 45 29.03 -13.51 -8.66
CA TYR A 45 29.37 -14.51 -9.68
C TYR A 45 28.35 -15.66 -9.74
N LEU A 46 27.83 -16.10 -8.60
CA LEU A 46 26.75 -17.09 -8.56
C LEU A 46 25.51 -16.57 -9.28
N GLY A 47 25.13 -15.30 -9.07
CA GLY A 47 24.01 -14.66 -9.76
C GLY A 47 24.19 -14.67 -11.28
N GLU A 48 25.35 -14.24 -11.77
CA GLU A 48 25.65 -14.24 -13.20
C GLU A 48 25.68 -15.65 -13.81
N MET A 49 26.20 -16.63 -13.08
CA MET A 49 26.17 -18.04 -13.51
C MET A 49 24.75 -18.59 -13.57
N VAL A 50 23.91 -18.26 -12.59
CA VAL A 50 22.48 -18.62 -12.58
C VAL A 50 21.79 -18.03 -13.80
N ASP A 51 22.00 -16.74 -14.09
CA ASP A 51 21.38 -16.07 -15.22
C ASP A 51 21.80 -16.68 -16.57
N LEU A 52 23.10 -16.96 -16.75
CA LEU A 52 23.60 -17.65 -17.96
C LEU A 52 23.01 -19.06 -18.09
N ARG A 53 22.95 -19.80 -16.98
CA ARG A 53 22.42 -21.16 -16.99
C ARG A 53 20.92 -21.15 -17.30
N VAL A 54 20.16 -20.24 -16.71
CA VAL A 54 18.74 -20.04 -17.02
C VAL A 54 18.54 -19.68 -18.48
N GLN A 55 19.39 -18.82 -19.05
CA GLN A 55 19.35 -18.49 -20.48
C GLN A 55 19.62 -19.72 -21.36
N GLY A 56 20.62 -20.54 -21.01
CA GLY A 56 20.90 -21.81 -21.70
C GLY A 56 19.74 -22.79 -21.64
N LEU A 57 19.10 -22.92 -20.47
CA LEU A 57 17.92 -23.76 -20.28
C LEU A 57 16.72 -23.32 -21.14
N LEU A 58 16.50 -22.00 -21.25
CA LEU A 58 15.46 -21.44 -22.12
C LEU A 58 15.74 -21.67 -23.61
N LEU A 59 17.02 -21.84 -23.99
CA LEU A 59 17.46 -22.17 -25.35
C LEU A 59 17.46 -23.68 -25.63
N GLY A 60 17.03 -24.52 -24.66
CA GLY A 60 16.92 -25.97 -24.83
C GLY A 60 18.18 -26.76 -24.47
N GLU A 61 19.10 -26.19 -23.69
CA GLU A 61 20.19 -26.96 -23.11
C GLU A 61 19.65 -28.02 -22.13
N SER A 62 20.35 -29.16 -22.06
CA SER A 62 19.98 -30.27 -21.19
C SER A 62 20.04 -29.87 -19.71
N ALA A 63 19.02 -30.24 -18.94
CA ALA A 63 18.86 -29.89 -17.53
C ALA A 63 18.67 -31.12 -16.65
N SER A 64 18.57 -30.89 -15.33
CA SER A 64 18.01 -31.90 -14.43
C SER A 64 16.51 -32.05 -14.70
N ALA A 65 15.98 -33.26 -14.52
CA ALA A 65 14.57 -33.55 -14.78
C ALA A 65 13.60 -32.58 -14.08
N ASP A 66 13.93 -32.15 -12.85
CA ASP A 66 13.14 -31.17 -12.09
C ASP A 66 13.13 -29.78 -12.75
N LEU A 67 14.26 -29.32 -13.29
CA LEU A 67 14.35 -28.05 -14.01
C LEU A 67 13.62 -28.12 -15.36
N GLU A 68 13.70 -29.24 -16.05
CA GLU A 68 12.94 -29.47 -17.29
C GLU A 68 11.43 -29.37 -17.04
N VAL A 69 10.95 -29.93 -15.92
CA VAL A 69 9.54 -29.81 -15.50
C VAL A 69 9.15 -28.34 -15.29
N LEU A 70 9.96 -27.54 -14.60
CA LEU A 70 9.66 -26.11 -14.37
C LEU A 70 9.68 -25.29 -15.67
N VAL A 71 10.64 -25.54 -16.56
CA VAL A 71 10.72 -24.89 -17.88
C VAL A 71 9.50 -25.27 -18.73
N MET A 72 9.09 -26.53 -18.71
CA MET A 72 7.90 -27.02 -19.40
C MET A 72 6.61 -26.43 -18.81
N GLN A 73 6.51 -26.28 -17.49
CA GLN A 73 5.37 -25.61 -16.85
C GLN A 73 5.28 -24.16 -17.32
N ARG A 74 6.40 -23.43 -17.32
CA ARG A 74 6.45 -22.04 -17.80
C ARG A 74 6.05 -21.92 -19.26
N SER A 75 6.54 -22.80 -20.14
CA SER A 75 6.17 -22.76 -21.56
C SER A 75 4.68 -23.08 -21.77
N GLN A 76 4.12 -24.00 -20.99
CA GLN A 76 2.69 -24.29 -21.00
C GLN A 76 1.84 -23.10 -20.51
N GLU A 77 2.28 -22.40 -19.47
CA GLU A 77 1.61 -21.20 -18.98
C GLU A 77 1.64 -20.07 -20.01
N ILE A 78 2.79 -19.82 -20.64
CA ILE A 78 2.91 -18.84 -21.72
C ILE A 78 1.95 -19.20 -22.87
N GLY A 79 1.94 -20.46 -23.32
CA GLY A 79 1.02 -20.90 -24.37
C GLY A 79 -0.46 -20.76 -23.99
N ARG A 80 -0.81 -20.97 -22.71
CA ARG A 80 -2.17 -20.72 -22.20
C ARG A 80 -2.51 -19.22 -22.21
N LEU A 81 -1.58 -18.36 -21.81
CA LEU A 81 -1.78 -16.91 -21.82
C LEU A 81 -1.95 -16.39 -23.25
N GLU A 82 -1.11 -16.81 -24.18
CA GLU A 82 -1.23 -16.47 -25.61
C GLU A 82 -2.58 -16.95 -26.18
N GLY A 83 -3.01 -18.17 -25.84
CA GLY A 83 -4.32 -18.70 -26.21
C GLY A 83 -5.47 -17.84 -25.68
N ARG A 84 -5.45 -17.51 -24.39
CA ARG A 84 -6.48 -16.64 -23.76
C ARG A 84 -6.49 -15.24 -24.37
N LEU A 85 -5.33 -14.68 -24.70
CA LEU A 85 -5.22 -13.36 -25.32
C LEU A 85 -5.78 -13.38 -26.74
N ALA A 86 -5.51 -14.43 -27.52
CA ALA A 86 -6.09 -14.62 -28.84
C ALA A 86 -7.62 -14.77 -28.79
N GLU A 87 -8.13 -15.57 -27.83
CA GLU A 87 -9.57 -15.71 -27.58
C GLU A 87 -10.20 -14.38 -27.19
N ALA A 88 -9.63 -13.66 -26.22
CA ALA A 88 -10.13 -12.37 -25.77
C ALA A 88 -10.15 -11.34 -26.91
N ASN A 89 -9.10 -11.25 -27.73
CA ASN A 89 -9.08 -10.39 -28.91
C ASN A 89 -10.14 -10.78 -29.95
N ALA A 90 -10.35 -12.08 -30.19
CA ALA A 90 -11.41 -12.55 -31.08
C ALA A 90 -12.81 -12.17 -30.55
N THR A 91 -13.05 -12.30 -29.24
CA THR A 91 -14.31 -11.86 -28.63
C THR A 91 -14.48 -10.35 -28.73
N GLN A 92 -13.44 -9.56 -28.50
CA GLN A 92 -13.47 -8.10 -28.64
C GLN A 92 -13.83 -7.69 -30.08
N ALA A 93 -13.19 -8.30 -31.09
CA ALA A 93 -13.48 -8.02 -32.49
C ALA A 93 -14.93 -8.37 -32.87
N ASN A 94 -15.46 -9.48 -32.34
CA ASN A 94 -16.86 -9.85 -32.53
C ASN A 94 -17.81 -8.85 -31.86
N LEU A 95 -17.53 -8.43 -30.62
CA LEU A 95 -18.32 -7.42 -29.93
C LEU A 95 -18.34 -6.08 -30.66
N ILE A 96 -17.20 -5.62 -31.19
CA ILE A 96 -17.13 -4.39 -32.00
C ILE A 96 -18.01 -4.51 -33.25
N ARG A 97 -17.96 -5.66 -33.95
CA ARG A 97 -18.82 -5.92 -35.11
C ARG A 97 -20.30 -5.90 -34.75
N ASP A 98 -20.68 -6.55 -33.65
CA ASP A 98 -22.06 -6.63 -33.17
C ASP A 98 -22.59 -5.25 -32.72
N ILE A 99 -21.73 -4.42 -32.10
CA ILE A 99 -22.05 -3.03 -31.76
C ILE A 99 -22.34 -2.24 -33.03
N ALA A 100 -21.44 -2.27 -34.01
CA ALA A 100 -21.61 -1.55 -35.27
C ALA A 100 -22.89 -1.98 -36.02
N GLN A 101 -23.20 -3.29 -36.01
CA GLN A 101 -24.43 -3.80 -36.61
C GLN A 101 -25.69 -3.34 -35.85
N THR A 102 -25.63 -3.31 -34.52
CA THR A 102 -26.76 -2.87 -33.67
C THR A 102 -26.97 -1.36 -33.79
N GLU A 103 -25.89 -0.56 -33.85
CA GLU A 103 -25.94 0.88 -34.07
C GLU A 103 -26.58 1.21 -35.42
N LYS A 104 -26.14 0.53 -36.50
CA LYS A 104 -26.77 0.69 -37.81
C LYS A 104 -28.26 0.31 -37.80
N SER A 105 -28.61 -0.79 -37.14
CA SER A 105 -30.02 -1.22 -37.03
C SER A 105 -30.87 -0.21 -36.25
N LEU A 106 -30.27 0.44 -35.25
CA LEU A 106 -30.92 1.49 -34.45
C LEU A 106 -31.13 2.76 -35.29
N GLU A 107 -30.12 3.19 -36.06
CA GLU A 107 -30.22 4.31 -37.00
C GLU A 107 -31.32 4.08 -38.05
N ASP A 108 -31.34 2.88 -38.65
CA ASP A 108 -32.37 2.49 -39.62
C ASP A 108 -33.78 2.50 -38.98
N ALA A 109 -33.92 1.98 -37.76
CA ALA A 109 -35.18 1.99 -37.01
C ALA A 109 -35.65 3.42 -36.68
N GLN A 110 -34.74 4.29 -36.24
CA GLN A 110 -35.04 5.70 -35.96
C GLN A 110 -35.43 6.47 -37.23
N ALA A 111 -34.73 6.24 -38.35
CA ALA A 111 -35.07 6.81 -39.64
C ALA A 111 -36.48 6.39 -40.09
N ASN A 112 -36.84 5.11 -39.89
CA ASN A 112 -38.17 4.60 -40.18
C ASN A 112 -39.25 5.25 -39.30
N VAL A 113 -39.00 5.40 -37.99
CA VAL A 113 -39.93 6.10 -37.08
C VAL A 113 -40.13 7.56 -37.54
N LEU A 114 -39.07 8.27 -37.92
CA LEU A 114 -39.18 9.64 -38.43
C LEU A 114 -40.00 9.73 -39.72
N LEU A 115 -39.88 8.74 -40.61
CA LEU A 115 -40.66 8.66 -41.83
C LEU A 115 -42.14 8.40 -41.54
N ILE A 116 -42.44 7.45 -40.64
CA ILE A 116 -43.81 7.16 -40.19
C ILE A 116 -44.41 8.38 -39.51
N ARG A 117 -43.65 9.08 -38.65
CA ARG A 117 -44.09 10.30 -37.97
C ARG A 117 -44.53 11.38 -38.96
N LYS A 118 -43.80 11.56 -40.06
CA LYS A 118 -44.14 12.54 -41.11
C LYS A 118 -45.35 12.13 -41.94
N GLY A 119 -45.57 10.83 -42.15
CA GLY A 119 -46.65 10.29 -42.98
C GLY A 119 -47.91 9.85 -42.21
N SER A 120 -47.87 9.81 -40.87
CA SER A 120 -48.96 9.31 -40.04
C SER A 120 -50.10 10.32 -39.97
N ARG A 121 -51.23 9.97 -40.59
CA ARG A 121 -52.47 10.73 -40.49
C ARG A 121 -53.01 10.78 -39.06
N GLU A 122 -52.96 9.66 -38.35
CA GLU A 122 -53.44 9.57 -36.96
C GLU A 122 -52.67 10.53 -36.04
N LEU A 123 -51.35 10.63 -36.20
CA LEU A 123 -50.55 11.58 -35.42
C LEU A 123 -50.84 13.04 -35.80
N GLN A 124 -51.03 13.32 -37.09
CA GLN A 124 -51.42 14.66 -37.54
C GLN A 124 -52.77 15.07 -36.94
N GLU A 125 -53.77 14.18 -36.93
CA GLU A 125 -55.08 14.43 -36.31
C GLU A 125 -54.95 14.68 -34.79
N ILE A 126 -54.09 13.93 -34.08
CA ILE A 126 -53.80 14.17 -32.66
C ILE A 126 -53.17 15.56 -32.46
N LEU A 127 -52.14 15.91 -33.23
CA LEU A 127 -51.44 17.20 -33.12
C LEU A 127 -52.37 18.38 -33.44
N GLU A 128 -53.18 18.28 -34.50
CA GLU A 128 -54.19 19.29 -34.83
C GLU A 128 -55.21 19.45 -33.70
N SER A 129 -55.69 18.34 -33.12
CA SER A 129 -56.63 18.38 -32.00
C SER A 129 -56.01 18.99 -30.74
N LEU A 130 -54.72 18.77 -30.52
CA LEU A 130 -53.96 19.32 -29.40
C LEU A 130 -53.82 20.84 -29.57
N ASP A 131 -53.46 21.32 -30.76
CA ASP A 131 -53.37 22.75 -31.06
C ASP A 131 -54.73 23.45 -30.89
N ILE A 132 -55.80 22.85 -31.40
CA ILE A 132 -57.17 23.38 -31.24
C ILE A 132 -57.56 23.43 -29.76
N GLN A 133 -57.34 22.35 -28.99
CA GLN A 133 -57.68 22.32 -27.57
C GLN A 133 -56.80 23.27 -26.75
N ALA A 134 -55.52 23.43 -27.09
CA ALA A 134 -54.63 24.37 -26.42
C ALA A 134 -55.08 25.82 -26.63
N ALA A 135 -55.47 26.18 -27.86
CA ALA A 135 -56.07 27.47 -28.17
C ALA A 135 -57.39 27.68 -27.41
N GLN A 136 -58.27 26.68 -27.40
CA GLN A 136 -59.53 26.74 -26.63
C GLN A 136 -59.28 26.96 -25.14
N VAL A 137 -58.37 26.22 -24.51
CA VAL A 137 -58.00 26.42 -23.09
C VAL A 137 -57.51 27.85 -22.86
N GLN A 138 -56.69 28.39 -23.76
CA GLN A 138 -56.19 29.76 -23.65
C GLN A 138 -57.31 30.81 -23.75
N ASP A 139 -58.23 30.63 -24.71
CA ASP A 139 -59.39 31.51 -24.90
C ASP A 139 -60.39 31.39 -23.74
N TYR A 140 -60.63 30.19 -23.21
CA TYR A 140 -61.46 30.00 -22.02
C TYR A 140 -60.82 30.62 -20.78
N ARG A 141 -59.50 30.59 -20.65
CA ARG A 141 -58.79 31.26 -19.53
C ARG A 141 -58.89 32.77 -19.60
N SER A 142 -58.91 33.39 -20.78
CA SER A 142 -59.15 34.83 -20.90
C SER A 142 -60.61 35.17 -20.63
N TYR A 143 -61.55 34.43 -21.25
CA TYR A 143 -62.99 34.58 -21.01
C TYR A 143 -63.35 34.42 -19.53
N LEU A 144 -62.85 33.39 -18.84
CA LEU A 144 -63.12 33.16 -17.43
C LEU A 144 -62.64 34.32 -16.56
N ARG A 145 -61.48 34.92 -16.89
CA ARG A 145 -60.98 36.10 -16.16
C ARG A 145 -61.91 37.30 -16.30
N GLU A 146 -62.40 37.56 -17.51
CA GLU A 146 -63.37 38.64 -17.77
C GLU A 146 -64.71 38.36 -17.07
N LEU A 147 -65.19 37.11 -17.13
CA LEU A 147 -66.43 36.67 -16.52
C LEU A 147 -66.40 36.79 -15.00
N ILE A 148 -65.32 36.33 -14.36
CA ILE A 148 -65.12 36.45 -12.91
C ILE A 148 -65.12 37.92 -12.52
N PHE A 149 -64.40 38.78 -13.26
CA PHE A 149 -64.39 40.22 -13.00
C PHE A 149 -65.80 40.82 -13.11
N GLU A 150 -66.52 40.54 -14.18
CA GLU A 150 -67.87 41.04 -14.39
C GLU A 150 -68.85 40.55 -13.30
N CYS A 151 -68.79 39.27 -12.95
CA CYS A 151 -69.60 38.67 -11.89
C CYS A 151 -69.29 39.30 -10.54
N HIS A 152 -68.01 39.49 -10.21
CA HIS A 152 -67.58 40.14 -8.97
C HIS A 152 -68.11 41.59 -8.90
N VAL A 153 -67.91 42.39 -9.95
CA VAL A 153 -68.41 43.79 -10.00
C VAL A 153 -69.93 43.84 -9.86
N LYS A 154 -70.66 42.91 -10.48
CA LYS A 154 -72.12 42.85 -10.37
C LYS A 154 -72.58 42.38 -8.99
N ARG A 155 -71.92 41.38 -8.40
CA ARG A 155 -72.21 40.87 -7.04
C ARG A 155 -71.96 41.94 -5.98
N GLU A 156 -70.86 42.68 -6.10
CA GLU A 156 -70.50 43.74 -5.16
C GLU A 156 -71.59 44.83 -5.07
N LYS A 157 -72.30 45.12 -6.16
CA LYS A 157 -73.44 46.07 -6.13
C LYS A 157 -74.57 45.60 -5.22
N PHE A 158 -74.83 44.29 -5.17
CA PHE A 158 -75.82 43.72 -4.26
C PHE A 158 -75.30 43.68 -2.83
N GLU A 159 -74.01 43.39 -2.64
CA GLU A 159 -73.36 43.32 -1.32
C GLU A 159 -73.22 44.70 -0.65
N ARG A 160 -73.12 45.78 -1.44
CA ARG A 160 -73.13 47.16 -0.92
C ARG A 160 -74.53 47.65 -0.53
N ASP A 161 -75.60 47.00 -0.99
CA ASP A 161 -76.96 47.35 -0.58
C ASP A 161 -77.28 46.75 0.80
N SER A 162 -77.34 47.62 1.81
CA SER A 162 -77.66 47.27 3.20
C SER A 162 -79.01 46.56 3.38
N VAL A 163 -80.02 46.86 2.56
CA VAL A 163 -81.34 46.23 2.66
C VAL A 163 -81.29 44.83 2.06
N PHE A 164 -80.62 44.68 0.91
CA PHE A 164 -80.41 43.38 0.28
C PHE A 164 -79.62 42.44 1.19
N THR A 165 -78.48 42.89 1.71
CA THR A 165 -77.64 42.10 2.62
C THR A 165 -78.36 41.75 3.91
N HIS A 166 -79.14 42.67 4.50
CA HIS A 166 -79.95 42.38 5.68
C HIS A 166 -80.96 41.26 5.44
N LEU A 167 -81.70 41.32 4.33
CA LEU A 167 -82.70 40.31 3.97
C LEU A 167 -82.04 38.97 3.58
N ALA A 168 -80.92 39.01 2.86
CA ALA A 168 -80.14 37.83 2.49
C ALA A 168 -79.54 37.12 3.71
N ALA A 169 -78.96 37.87 4.66
CA ALA A 169 -78.40 37.33 5.90
C ALA A 169 -79.46 36.67 6.79
N LYS A 170 -80.67 37.23 6.81
CA LYS A 170 -81.84 36.62 7.46
C LYS A 170 -82.40 35.41 6.70
N GLN A 171 -81.92 35.16 5.49
CA GLN A 171 -82.44 34.13 4.59
C GLN A 171 -83.92 34.35 4.23
N TYR A 172 -84.35 35.62 4.14
CA TYR A 172 -85.72 35.98 3.79
C TYR A 172 -86.18 35.27 2.51
N GLY A 173 -87.38 34.66 2.53
CA GLY A 173 -87.91 33.91 1.39
C GLY A 173 -87.43 32.46 1.27
N SER A 174 -86.47 32.01 2.11
CA SER A 174 -86.09 30.59 2.20
C SER A 174 -86.94 29.83 3.24
N LYS A 175 -86.79 28.49 3.27
CA LYS A 175 -87.39 27.64 4.30
C LYS A 175 -86.87 27.92 5.71
N ASP A 176 -85.69 28.52 5.81
CA ASP A 176 -84.94 28.75 7.05
C ASP A 176 -85.18 30.15 7.63
N TYR A 177 -85.99 30.99 6.97
CA TYR A 177 -86.31 32.34 7.45
C TYR A 177 -87.06 32.32 8.79
N ARG A 178 -86.42 32.86 9.84
CA ARG A 178 -87.00 32.98 11.19
C ARG A 178 -87.09 34.44 11.61
N ALA A 179 -88.31 34.94 11.79
CA ALA A 179 -88.59 36.30 12.26
C ALA A 179 -89.95 36.41 12.95
N GLY A 180 -90.09 37.32 13.92
CA GLY A 180 -91.36 37.64 14.59
C GLY A 180 -92.35 38.39 13.69
N VAL A 181 -93.62 38.46 14.09
CA VAL A 181 -94.72 38.98 13.24
C VAL A 181 -94.45 40.40 12.71
N PHE A 182 -94.01 41.33 13.57
CA PHE A 182 -93.69 42.70 13.17
C PHE A 182 -92.50 42.77 12.21
N SER A 183 -91.44 42.02 12.49
CA SER A 183 -90.26 41.94 11.63
C SER A 183 -90.59 41.35 10.26
N ARG A 184 -91.49 40.34 10.19
CA ARG A 184 -91.95 39.76 8.92
C ARG A 184 -92.69 40.78 8.05
N ILE A 185 -93.53 41.63 8.65
CA ILE A 185 -94.27 42.66 7.91
C ILE A 185 -93.31 43.72 7.36
N LEU A 186 -92.33 44.16 8.16
CA LEU A 186 -91.31 45.11 7.75
C LEU A 186 -90.41 44.54 6.66
N ASP A 187 -89.89 43.32 6.86
CA ASP A 187 -89.03 42.62 5.89
C ASP A 187 -89.80 42.38 4.57
N ARG A 188 -91.11 42.08 4.62
CA ARG A 188 -91.96 41.96 3.42
C ARG A 188 -92.17 43.28 2.69
N TYR A 189 -92.32 44.39 3.42
CA TYR A 189 -92.40 45.72 2.83
C TYR A 189 -91.07 46.10 2.15
N LEU A 190 -89.95 45.89 2.84
CA LEU A 190 -88.61 46.14 2.32
C LEU A 190 -88.33 45.28 1.07
N ALA A 191 -88.61 43.97 1.14
CA ALA A 191 -88.40 43.03 0.05
C ALA A 191 -89.21 43.38 -1.21
N LYS A 192 -90.45 43.85 -1.05
CA LYS A 192 -91.26 44.34 -2.19
C LYS A 192 -90.71 45.63 -2.77
N ARG A 193 -90.22 46.54 -1.93
CA ARG A 193 -89.70 47.84 -2.36
C ARG A 193 -88.36 47.73 -3.09
N THR A 194 -87.53 46.76 -2.74
CA THR A 194 -86.21 46.53 -3.35
C THR A 194 -86.19 45.38 -4.36
N SER A 195 -87.34 44.79 -4.69
CA SER A 195 -87.44 43.61 -5.58
C SER A 195 -86.49 42.47 -5.16
N PHE A 196 -86.43 42.20 -3.85
CA PHE A 196 -85.44 41.32 -3.23
C PHE A 196 -85.39 39.92 -3.86
N ALA A 197 -86.53 39.29 -4.15
CA ALA A 197 -86.56 37.94 -4.74
C ALA A 197 -85.82 37.88 -6.09
N VAL A 198 -86.07 38.86 -6.98
CA VAL A 198 -85.41 38.93 -8.29
C VAL A 198 -83.92 39.22 -8.15
N ASN A 199 -83.53 40.08 -7.19
CA ASN A 199 -82.13 40.40 -6.93
C ASN A 199 -81.39 39.22 -6.29
N GLN A 200 -82.07 38.44 -5.45
CA GLN A 200 -81.52 37.24 -4.81
C GLN A 200 -81.25 36.16 -5.86
N ASP A 201 -82.21 35.91 -6.76
CA ASP A 201 -82.02 34.97 -7.87
C ASP A 201 -80.86 35.39 -8.78
N ARG A 202 -80.74 36.68 -9.10
CA ARG A 202 -79.61 37.22 -9.88
C ARG A 202 -78.28 37.06 -9.14
N TYR A 203 -78.23 37.33 -7.84
CA TYR A 203 -77.03 37.17 -7.04
C TYR A 203 -76.55 35.71 -7.01
N VAL A 204 -77.47 34.77 -6.80
CA VAL A 204 -77.18 33.32 -6.83
C VAL A 204 -76.73 32.89 -8.22
N LEU A 205 -77.41 33.35 -9.27
CA LEU A 205 -77.07 33.03 -10.66
C LEU A 205 -75.64 33.46 -11.01
N LEU A 206 -75.19 34.63 -10.57
CA LEU A 206 -73.81 35.09 -10.80
C LEU A 206 -72.77 34.18 -10.15
N GLY A 207 -73.06 33.63 -8.96
CA GLY A 207 -72.20 32.64 -8.31
C GLY A 207 -72.16 31.31 -9.05
N LEU A 208 -73.32 30.83 -9.52
CA LEU A 208 -73.41 29.61 -10.32
C LEU A 208 -72.71 29.74 -11.68
N LEU A 209 -72.80 30.92 -12.32
CA LEU A 209 -72.15 31.20 -13.60
C LEU A 209 -70.61 31.11 -13.48
N GLU A 210 -70.05 31.67 -12.41
CA GLU A 210 -68.61 31.58 -12.12
C GLU A 210 -68.17 30.12 -11.91
N GLN A 211 -68.94 29.36 -11.13
CA GLN A 211 -68.62 27.96 -10.87
C GLN A 211 -68.70 27.11 -12.15
N HIS A 212 -69.76 27.27 -12.94
CA HIS A 212 -69.92 26.56 -14.21
C HIS A 212 -68.76 26.85 -15.17
N ALA A 213 -68.32 28.12 -15.27
CA ALA A 213 -67.22 28.49 -16.15
C ALA A 213 -65.86 27.93 -15.68
N LYS A 214 -65.67 27.73 -14.36
CA LYS A 214 -64.50 27.03 -13.82
C LYS A 214 -64.53 25.54 -14.16
N ASP A 215 -65.68 24.90 -13.96
CA ASP A 215 -65.87 23.47 -14.29
C ASP A 215 -65.64 23.22 -15.79
N ASP A 216 -66.10 24.12 -16.66
CA ASP A 216 -65.87 24.05 -18.11
C ASP A 216 -64.37 24.16 -18.45
N LEU A 217 -63.65 25.08 -17.82
CA LEU A 217 -62.20 25.20 -18.01
C LEU A 217 -61.47 23.92 -17.58
N GLU A 218 -61.82 23.35 -16.43
CA GLU A 218 -61.25 22.09 -15.95
C GLU A 218 -61.50 20.94 -16.94
N GLN A 219 -62.68 20.87 -17.55
CA GLN A 219 -62.97 19.89 -18.60
C GLN A 219 -62.10 20.08 -19.85
N HIS A 220 -61.87 21.33 -20.27
CA HIS A 220 -60.97 21.62 -21.40
C HIS A 220 -59.51 21.28 -21.09
N GLU A 221 -59.04 21.59 -19.87
CA GLU A 221 -57.70 21.24 -19.42
C GLU A 221 -57.52 19.72 -19.32
N TYR A 222 -58.51 19.00 -18.79
CA TYR A 222 -58.52 17.55 -18.76
C TYR A 222 -58.42 16.96 -20.17
N LYS A 223 -59.24 17.43 -21.13
CA LYS A 223 -59.16 17.00 -22.53
C LYS A 223 -57.77 17.22 -23.12
N LEU A 224 -57.16 18.39 -22.88
CA LEU A 224 -55.80 18.68 -23.34
C LEU A 224 -54.78 17.68 -22.75
N THR A 225 -54.88 17.35 -21.46
CA THR A 225 -53.99 16.34 -20.84
C THR A 225 -54.19 14.94 -21.43
N THR A 226 -55.43 14.54 -21.73
CA THR A 226 -55.70 13.25 -22.36
C THR A 226 -55.14 13.17 -23.78
N LEU A 227 -55.20 14.26 -24.56
CA LEU A 227 -54.63 14.29 -25.91
C LEU A 227 -53.10 14.18 -25.88
N LYS A 228 -52.44 14.86 -24.93
CA LYS A 228 -50.98 14.70 -24.71
C LYS A 228 -50.60 13.26 -24.37
N ALA A 229 -51.36 12.63 -23.47
CA ALA A 229 -51.14 11.22 -23.14
C ALA A 229 -51.34 10.30 -24.36
N CYS A 230 -52.31 10.59 -25.22
CA CYS A 230 -52.49 9.86 -26.49
C CYS A 230 -51.30 10.07 -27.45
N GLU A 231 -50.75 11.28 -27.56
CA GLU A 231 -49.54 11.54 -28.35
C GLU A 231 -48.35 10.71 -27.83
N ASP A 232 -48.07 10.81 -26.52
CA ASP A 232 -46.97 10.08 -25.89
C ASP A 232 -47.12 8.56 -26.06
N GLN A 233 -48.33 8.04 -25.88
CA GLN A 233 -48.63 6.63 -26.08
C GLN A 233 -48.42 6.21 -27.55
N PHE A 234 -48.87 7.02 -28.51
CA PHE A 234 -48.67 6.74 -29.93
C PHE A 234 -47.19 6.70 -30.29
N LEU A 235 -46.40 7.65 -29.79
CA LEU A 235 -44.94 7.67 -30.00
C LEU A 235 -44.26 6.46 -29.34
N ALA A 236 -44.64 6.11 -28.10
CA ALA A 236 -44.10 4.95 -27.41
C ALA A 236 -44.43 3.63 -28.15
N ASP A 237 -45.66 3.50 -28.67
CA ASP A 237 -46.08 2.35 -29.46
C ASP A 237 -45.31 2.25 -30.79
N LEU A 238 -45.04 3.39 -31.44
CA LEU A 238 -44.20 3.43 -32.64
C LEU A 238 -42.76 2.98 -32.34
N ASP A 239 -42.17 3.46 -31.27
CA ASP A 239 -40.82 3.07 -30.85
C ASP A 239 -40.76 1.57 -30.51
N ALA A 240 -41.77 1.05 -29.81
CA ALA A 240 -41.90 -0.36 -29.47
C ALA A 240 -42.04 -1.24 -30.72
N ARG A 241 -42.90 -0.84 -31.69
CA ARG A 241 -43.09 -1.57 -32.96
C ARG A 241 -41.82 -1.61 -33.81
N ASN A 242 -40.98 -0.58 -33.72
CA ASN A 242 -39.69 -0.51 -34.42
C ASN A 242 -38.53 -1.09 -33.59
N ASN A 243 -38.81 -1.74 -32.46
CA ASN A 243 -37.82 -2.39 -31.58
C ASN A 243 -36.72 -1.45 -31.06
N ILE A 244 -36.95 -0.13 -31.01
CA ILE A 244 -35.93 0.84 -30.55
C ILE A 244 -35.48 0.53 -29.12
N PRO A 245 -36.38 0.28 -28.13
CA PRO A 245 -35.96 -0.03 -26.76
C PRO A 245 -35.15 -1.32 -26.64
N ALA A 246 -35.43 -2.32 -27.49
CA ALA A 246 -34.70 -3.58 -27.48
C ALA A 246 -33.30 -3.43 -28.07
N LEU A 247 -33.17 -2.64 -29.15
CA LEU A 247 -31.89 -2.34 -29.78
C LEU A 247 -30.99 -1.48 -28.88
N THR A 248 -31.54 -0.47 -28.19
CA THR A 248 -30.77 0.33 -27.22
C THR A 248 -30.29 -0.52 -26.05
N ALA A 249 -31.17 -1.34 -25.46
CA ALA A 249 -30.79 -2.25 -24.39
C ALA A 249 -29.72 -3.27 -24.83
N ARG A 250 -29.80 -3.77 -26.06
CA ARG A 250 -28.78 -4.66 -26.64
C ARG A 250 -27.44 -3.94 -26.80
N LEU A 251 -27.45 -2.73 -27.34
CA LEU A 251 -26.26 -1.90 -27.52
C LEU A 251 -25.58 -1.62 -26.17
N ASP A 252 -26.33 -1.27 -25.13
CA ASP A 252 -25.78 -1.04 -23.79
C ASP A 252 -25.13 -2.30 -23.19
N ARG A 253 -25.76 -3.47 -23.38
CA ARG A 253 -25.18 -4.75 -22.96
C ARG A 253 -23.88 -5.05 -23.69
N LEU A 254 -23.85 -4.84 -25.01
CA LEU A 254 -22.65 -5.07 -25.83
C LEU A 254 -21.51 -4.11 -25.44
N LYS A 255 -21.80 -2.84 -25.19
CA LYS A 255 -20.80 -1.85 -24.71
C LYS A 255 -20.26 -2.22 -23.34
N LYS A 256 -21.11 -2.71 -22.43
CA LYS A 256 -20.67 -3.23 -21.12
C LYS A 256 -19.78 -4.47 -21.26
N SER A 257 -20.15 -5.44 -22.09
CA SER A 257 -19.30 -6.62 -22.33
C SER A 257 -17.97 -6.23 -22.98
N LEU A 258 -17.97 -5.26 -23.89
CA LEU A 258 -16.73 -4.75 -24.50
C LEU A 258 -15.79 -4.18 -23.43
N GLY A 259 -16.31 -3.38 -22.50
CA GLY A 259 -15.52 -2.86 -21.37
C GLY A 259 -14.92 -3.96 -20.50
N VAL A 260 -15.67 -5.03 -20.21
CA VAL A 260 -15.16 -6.19 -19.46
C VAL A 260 -14.05 -6.91 -20.24
N THR A 261 -14.25 -7.17 -21.53
CA THR A 261 -13.21 -7.83 -22.36
C THR A 261 -11.95 -6.96 -22.50
N GLN A 262 -12.09 -5.63 -22.58
CA GLN A 262 -10.94 -4.73 -22.61
C GLN A 262 -10.14 -4.77 -21.31
N ALA A 263 -10.82 -4.79 -20.15
CA ALA A 263 -10.15 -4.92 -18.86
C ALA A 263 -9.43 -6.28 -18.74
N GLU A 264 -10.05 -7.37 -19.20
CA GLU A 264 -9.39 -8.69 -19.24
C GLU A 264 -8.15 -8.68 -20.15
N ILE A 265 -8.23 -8.07 -21.33
CA ILE A 265 -7.10 -7.97 -22.25
C ILE A 265 -5.93 -7.19 -21.60
N VAL A 266 -6.21 -6.08 -20.92
CA VAL A 266 -5.17 -5.30 -20.21
C VAL A 266 -4.50 -6.15 -19.12
N GLN A 267 -5.28 -6.86 -18.31
CA GLN A 267 -4.72 -7.76 -17.29
C GLN A 267 -3.87 -8.87 -17.91
N LEU A 268 -4.32 -9.46 -19.02
CA LEU A 268 -3.55 -10.47 -19.74
C LEU A 268 -2.24 -9.89 -20.29
N PHE A 269 -2.24 -8.67 -20.82
CA PHE A 269 -1.02 -7.99 -21.27
C PHE A 269 -0.04 -7.71 -20.13
N GLU A 270 -0.51 -7.26 -18.97
CA GLU A 270 0.33 -7.07 -17.78
C GLU A 270 0.98 -8.39 -17.34
N THR A 271 0.21 -9.49 -17.35
CA THR A 271 0.78 -10.80 -17.07
C THR A 271 1.80 -11.22 -18.13
N GLU A 272 1.50 -11.06 -19.42
CA GLU A 272 2.43 -11.40 -20.51
C GLU A 272 3.75 -10.60 -20.40
N GLU A 273 3.67 -9.32 -20.04
CA GLU A 273 4.85 -8.47 -19.81
C GLU A 273 5.69 -8.99 -18.64
N SER A 274 5.07 -9.46 -17.56
CA SER A 274 5.80 -10.08 -16.44
C SER A 274 6.55 -11.37 -16.86
N TYR A 275 5.98 -12.16 -17.78
CA TYR A 275 6.66 -13.34 -18.35
C TYR A 275 7.79 -12.93 -19.32
N LYS A 276 7.61 -11.86 -20.11
CA LYS A 276 8.67 -11.32 -20.99
C LYS A 276 9.84 -10.79 -20.19
N GLU A 277 9.57 -10.07 -19.10
CA GLU A 277 10.58 -9.53 -18.19
C GLU A 277 11.20 -10.57 -17.25
N SER A 278 10.77 -11.84 -17.31
CA SER A 278 11.28 -12.92 -16.45
C SER A 278 11.07 -12.65 -14.95
N ARG A 279 10.00 -11.90 -14.63
CA ARG A 279 9.57 -11.58 -13.25
C ARG A 279 8.47 -12.52 -12.75
N ASP A 280 8.09 -13.50 -13.57
CA ASP A 280 7.08 -14.49 -13.26
C ASP A 280 7.52 -15.47 -12.15
N SER A 281 6.54 -16.00 -11.41
CA SER A 281 6.78 -16.89 -10.26
C SER A 281 7.53 -18.17 -10.64
N THR A 282 7.27 -18.72 -11.82
CA THR A 282 7.96 -19.93 -12.32
C THR A 282 9.41 -19.62 -12.64
N MET A 283 9.72 -18.47 -13.25
CA MET A 283 11.10 -18.01 -13.45
C MET A 283 11.87 -17.79 -12.15
N ILE A 284 11.24 -17.23 -11.12
CA ILE A 284 11.84 -17.11 -9.78
C ILE A 284 12.15 -18.51 -9.21
N GLY A 285 11.24 -19.46 -9.38
CA GLY A 285 11.44 -20.86 -9.00
C GLY A 285 12.62 -21.52 -9.73
N ILE A 286 12.73 -21.31 -11.05
CA ILE A 286 13.84 -21.80 -11.86
C ILE A 286 15.17 -21.20 -11.36
N ARG A 287 15.25 -19.88 -11.21
CA ARG A 287 16.46 -19.19 -10.70
C ARG A 287 16.86 -19.68 -9.32
N SER A 288 15.90 -19.80 -8.40
CA SER A 288 16.15 -20.32 -7.05
C SER A 288 16.67 -21.76 -7.08
N ARG A 289 16.12 -22.61 -7.95
CA ARG A 289 16.58 -24.00 -8.07
C ARG A 289 17.98 -24.08 -8.65
N VAL A 290 18.27 -23.35 -9.73
CA VAL A 290 19.61 -23.27 -10.33
C VAL A 290 20.63 -22.71 -9.32
N SER A 291 20.25 -21.67 -8.57
CA SER A 291 21.07 -21.09 -7.50
C SER A 291 21.37 -22.11 -6.40
N ASN A 292 20.36 -22.87 -5.95
CA ASN A 292 20.54 -23.94 -4.98
C ASN A 292 21.42 -25.08 -5.51
N ASP A 293 21.27 -25.44 -6.78
CA ASP A 293 22.09 -26.47 -7.42
C ASP A 293 23.57 -26.03 -7.44
N PHE A 294 23.87 -24.79 -7.84
CA PHE A 294 25.23 -24.24 -7.78
C PHE A 294 25.76 -24.04 -6.35
N GLY A 295 24.90 -23.63 -5.41
CA GLY A 295 25.28 -23.44 -4.01
C GLY A 295 25.62 -24.74 -3.28
N ARG A 296 25.02 -25.86 -3.71
CA ARG A 296 25.30 -27.21 -3.18
C ARG A 296 26.49 -27.90 -3.86
N MET A 297 26.98 -27.38 -4.98
CA MET A 297 28.13 -27.95 -5.67
C MET A 297 29.42 -27.67 -4.90
N GLY A 298 30.09 -28.72 -4.46
CA GLY A 298 31.44 -28.61 -3.91
C GLY A 298 32.45 -28.14 -4.97
N SER A 299 33.57 -27.57 -4.53
CA SER A 299 34.63 -27.03 -5.39
C SER A 299 35.14 -28.00 -6.47
N GLY A 300 35.13 -29.31 -6.19
CA GLY A 300 35.48 -30.37 -7.15
C GLY A 300 34.43 -30.65 -8.25
N VAL A 301 33.17 -30.26 -8.05
CA VAL A 301 32.12 -30.34 -9.09
C VAL A 301 32.17 -29.10 -9.97
N VAL A 302 32.33 -27.92 -9.36
CA VAL A 302 32.53 -26.65 -10.07
C VAL A 302 33.76 -26.70 -10.98
N ARG A 303 34.86 -27.34 -10.52
CA ARG A 303 36.05 -27.57 -11.35
C ARG A 303 35.76 -28.43 -12.58
N ARG A 304 34.95 -29.48 -12.44
CA ARG A 304 34.54 -30.33 -13.57
C ARG A 304 33.62 -29.59 -14.53
N MET A 305 32.77 -28.67 -14.04
CA MET A 305 31.97 -27.79 -14.89
C MET A 305 32.85 -26.80 -15.67
N LEU A 306 33.91 -26.27 -15.06
CA LEU A 306 34.89 -25.44 -15.76
C LEU A 306 35.54 -26.18 -16.94
N GLU A 307 35.91 -27.44 -16.72
CA GLU A 307 36.51 -28.31 -17.73
C GLU A 307 35.53 -28.74 -18.83
N ALA A 308 34.24 -28.93 -18.47
CA ALA A 308 33.19 -29.32 -19.39
C ALA A 308 32.54 -28.14 -20.13
N SER A 309 32.69 -26.92 -19.64
CA SER A 309 32.10 -25.71 -20.24
C SER A 309 32.73 -25.41 -21.60
N THR A 310 31.89 -25.32 -22.62
CA THR A 310 32.28 -24.94 -23.99
C THR A 310 32.25 -23.44 -24.22
N ASN A 311 31.58 -22.67 -23.35
CA ASN A 311 31.44 -21.22 -23.46
C ASN A 311 32.55 -20.50 -22.68
N ASP A 312 33.26 -19.58 -23.34
CA ASP A 312 34.38 -18.84 -22.73
C ASP A 312 33.94 -17.93 -21.59
N ARG A 313 32.75 -17.34 -21.69
CA ARG A 313 32.21 -16.47 -20.64
C ARG A 313 31.82 -17.26 -19.39
N GLU A 314 31.17 -18.42 -19.60
CA GLU A 314 30.84 -19.34 -18.51
C GLU A 314 32.11 -19.88 -17.85
N ARG A 315 33.15 -20.23 -18.64
CA ARG A 315 34.45 -20.63 -18.09
C ARG A 315 35.07 -19.55 -17.21
N GLN A 316 35.06 -18.29 -17.65
CA GLN A 316 35.60 -17.18 -16.84
C GLN A 316 34.86 -17.01 -15.52
N LEU A 317 33.52 -17.09 -15.53
CA LEU A 317 32.69 -16.92 -14.34
C LEU A 317 32.81 -18.10 -13.38
N VAL A 318 32.77 -19.33 -13.89
CA VAL A 318 32.99 -20.55 -13.10
C VAL A 318 34.39 -20.54 -12.48
N GLY A 319 35.40 -20.08 -13.23
CA GLY A 319 36.77 -19.93 -12.75
C GLY A 319 36.88 -18.90 -11.61
N ALA A 320 36.29 -17.72 -11.79
CA ALA A 320 36.26 -16.67 -10.78
C ALA A 320 35.49 -17.12 -9.52
N TYR A 321 34.35 -17.80 -9.68
CA TYR A 321 33.58 -18.36 -8.56
C TYR A 321 34.39 -19.42 -7.78
N LEU A 322 35.12 -20.28 -8.49
CA LEU A 322 35.99 -21.28 -7.87
C LEU A 322 37.15 -20.63 -7.10
N GLU A 323 37.75 -19.58 -7.65
CA GLU A 323 38.80 -18.81 -6.96
C GLU A 323 38.27 -18.19 -5.66
N GLN A 324 37.07 -17.59 -5.69
CA GLN A 324 36.44 -17.06 -4.48
C GLN A 324 36.09 -18.15 -3.46
N LEU A 325 35.65 -19.34 -3.90
CA LEU A 325 35.43 -20.49 -3.02
C LEU A 325 36.70 -20.92 -2.29
N LEU A 326 37.81 -21.06 -3.02
CA LEU A 326 39.10 -21.42 -2.42
C LEU A 326 39.63 -20.31 -1.49
N ARG A 327 39.41 -19.05 -1.85
CA ARG A 327 39.78 -17.90 -1.02
C ARG A 327 38.96 -17.85 0.27
N GLU A 328 37.66 -18.16 0.21
CA GLU A 328 36.80 -18.29 1.39
C GLU A 328 37.31 -19.39 2.33
N GLU A 329 37.63 -20.58 1.80
CA GLU A 329 38.19 -21.69 2.58
C GLU A 329 39.52 -21.29 3.25
N ALA A 330 40.43 -20.65 2.50
CA ALA A 330 41.72 -20.20 3.03
C ALA A 330 41.57 -19.09 4.10
N LEU A 331 40.64 -18.16 3.90
CA LEU A 331 40.35 -17.11 4.89
C LEU A 331 39.73 -17.69 6.16
N ASN A 332 38.82 -18.67 6.07
CA ASN A 332 38.25 -19.34 7.23
C ASN A 332 39.33 -20.05 8.06
N GLN A 333 40.23 -20.80 7.40
CA GLN A 333 41.37 -21.43 8.09
C GLN A 333 42.31 -20.40 8.74
N ARG A 334 42.53 -19.27 8.06
CA ARG A 334 43.36 -18.18 8.61
C ARG A 334 42.70 -17.50 9.80
N ILE A 335 41.39 -17.26 9.75
CA ILE A 335 40.61 -16.74 10.88
C ILE A 335 40.70 -17.69 12.06
N GLU A 336 40.45 -18.99 11.85
CA GLU A 336 40.52 -20.01 12.89
C GLU A 336 41.91 -20.06 13.55
N SER A 337 42.98 -20.08 12.76
CA SER A 337 44.35 -20.06 13.29
C SER A 337 44.69 -18.75 14.04
N THR A 338 44.24 -17.59 13.56
CA THR A 338 44.43 -16.32 14.29
C THR A 338 43.62 -16.26 15.59
N LEU A 339 42.40 -16.82 15.61
CA LEU A 339 41.60 -16.93 16.83
C LEU A 339 42.26 -17.87 17.83
N GLN A 340 42.81 -18.99 17.40
CA GLN A 340 43.58 -19.89 18.26
C GLN A 340 44.81 -19.17 18.86
N ALA A 341 45.58 -18.47 18.03
CA ALA A 341 46.71 -17.67 18.49
C ALA A 341 46.29 -16.56 19.48
N GLN A 342 45.14 -15.93 19.25
CA GLN A 342 44.58 -14.92 20.15
C GLN A 342 44.22 -15.54 21.49
N VAL A 343 43.48 -16.66 21.51
CA VAL A 343 43.13 -17.39 22.74
C VAL A 343 44.39 -17.78 23.53
N GLU A 344 45.44 -18.23 22.84
CA GLU A 344 46.72 -18.53 23.48
C GLU A 344 47.35 -17.29 24.12
N VAL A 345 47.40 -16.15 23.43
CA VAL A 345 47.96 -14.89 23.98
C VAL A 345 47.10 -14.35 25.12
N ASP A 346 45.78 -14.36 24.99
CA ASP A 346 44.84 -13.90 26.01
C ASP A 346 44.93 -14.74 27.28
N SER A 347 45.18 -16.05 27.16
CA SER A 347 45.41 -16.92 28.32
C SER A 347 46.69 -16.58 29.10
N LYS A 348 47.68 -15.96 28.44
CA LYS A 348 48.98 -15.58 29.02
C LYS A 348 48.92 -14.24 29.77
N ILE A 349 48.03 -13.33 29.39
CA ILE A 349 47.85 -12.02 30.05
C ILE A 349 47.49 -12.12 31.55
N PRO A 350 46.49 -12.91 31.99
CA PRO A 350 46.16 -13.02 33.42
C PRO A 350 47.31 -13.64 34.22
N ARG A 351 48.04 -14.60 33.63
CA ARG A 351 49.25 -15.18 34.25
C ARG A 351 50.36 -14.14 34.39
N ALA A 352 50.63 -13.36 33.36
CA ALA A 352 51.59 -12.26 33.44
C ALA A 352 51.20 -11.23 34.52
N LYS A 353 49.90 -10.93 34.68
CA LYS A 353 49.41 -10.08 35.79
C LYS A 353 49.67 -10.70 37.16
N GLN A 354 49.36 -12.00 37.33
CA GLN A 354 49.61 -12.75 38.56
C GLN A 354 51.11 -12.82 38.90
N MET A 355 51.96 -12.95 37.88
CA MET A 355 53.42 -12.93 38.00
C MET A 355 53.90 -11.59 38.60
N ILE A 356 53.39 -10.48 38.07
CA ILE A 356 53.75 -9.13 38.52
C ILE A 356 53.21 -8.86 39.93
N SER A 357 51.99 -9.28 40.25
CA SER A 357 51.44 -9.12 41.61
C SER A 357 52.24 -9.93 42.64
N ALA A 358 52.57 -11.18 42.32
CA ALA A 358 53.40 -12.03 43.18
C ALA A 358 54.81 -11.46 43.37
N ALA A 359 55.46 -10.97 42.31
CA ALA A 359 56.76 -10.32 42.41
C ALA A 359 56.71 -9.03 43.24
N ARG A 360 55.62 -8.26 43.15
CA ARG A 360 55.38 -7.08 43.99
C ARG A 360 55.24 -7.44 45.47
N GLU A 361 54.42 -8.43 45.78
CA GLU A 361 54.18 -8.92 47.15
C GLU A 361 55.46 -9.45 47.81
N MET A 362 56.35 -10.08 47.04
CA MET A 362 57.64 -10.57 47.52
C MET A 362 58.73 -9.48 47.66
N GLY A 363 58.42 -8.23 47.34
CA GLY A 363 59.42 -7.15 47.30
C GLY A 363 60.52 -7.40 46.27
N ALA A 364 60.24 -8.13 45.19
CA ALA A 364 61.19 -8.43 44.11
C ALA A 364 61.63 -7.16 43.36
N PHE A 365 60.78 -6.12 43.37
CA PHE A 365 61.00 -4.82 42.73
C PHE A 365 61.74 -3.81 43.61
N ASN A 366 62.13 -4.17 44.83
CA ASN A 366 62.81 -3.23 45.71
C ASN A 366 64.16 -2.81 45.12
N GLY A 367 64.42 -1.50 45.00
CA GLY A 367 65.65 -0.96 44.44
C GLY A 367 66.93 -1.33 45.22
N ARG A 368 66.78 -1.83 46.46
CA ARG A 368 67.87 -2.39 47.30
C ARG A 368 68.18 -3.86 47.01
N ARG A 369 67.43 -4.49 46.10
CA ARG A 369 67.58 -5.91 45.76
C ARG A 369 68.37 -6.02 44.45
N THR A 370 69.45 -6.80 44.49
CA THR A 370 70.30 -7.08 43.35
C THR A 370 70.21 -8.56 42.98
N TYR A 371 70.12 -8.82 41.68
CA TYR A 371 70.05 -10.18 41.14
C TYR A 371 71.40 -10.62 40.60
N GLU A 372 71.71 -11.91 40.79
CA GLU A 372 72.99 -12.51 40.42
C GLU A 372 73.37 -12.28 38.95
N PRO A 373 74.67 -12.03 38.67
CA PRO A 373 75.16 -11.93 37.29
C PRO A 373 75.10 -13.30 36.61
N GLY A 374 74.17 -13.45 35.64
CA GLY A 374 73.88 -14.71 34.95
C GLY A 374 72.44 -15.19 35.10
N PHE A 375 71.64 -14.54 35.95
CA PHE A 375 70.21 -14.82 36.04
C PHE A 375 69.47 -14.33 34.79
N ASP A 376 68.97 -15.27 33.99
CA ASP A 376 68.13 -15.00 32.83
C ASP A 376 66.67 -14.87 33.24
N LEU A 377 66.28 -13.66 33.61
CA LEU A 377 64.91 -13.32 34.00
C LEU A 377 63.93 -13.57 32.85
N ASP A 378 64.34 -13.37 31.60
CA ASP A 378 63.45 -13.44 30.45
C ASP A 378 63.04 -14.91 30.20
N VAL A 379 63.96 -15.86 30.39
CA VAL A 379 63.65 -17.31 30.37
C VAL A 379 62.69 -17.71 31.49
N VAL A 380 62.86 -17.15 32.70
CA VAL A 380 61.99 -17.47 33.85
C VAL A 380 60.59 -16.87 33.69
N ILE A 381 60.49 -15.63 33.17
CA ILE A 381 59.22 -15.00 32.79
C ILE A 381 58.53 -15.83 31.71
N ALA A 382 59.23 -16.16 30.62
CA ALA A 382 58.67 -16.92 29.51
C ALA A 382 58.23 -18.32 29.97
N SER A 383 58.96 -18.95 30.88
CA SER A 383 58.62 -20.26 31.42
C SER A 383 57.33 -20.21 32.25
N TYR A 384 57.16 -19.21 33.12
CA TYR A 384 55.95 -19.08 33.92
C TYR A 384 54.74 -18.69 33.07
N VAL A 385 54.91 -17.73 32.16
CA VAL A 385 53.84 -17.23 31.29
C VAL A 385 53.34 -18.32 30.33
N ASN A 386 54.23 -19.19 29.83
CA ASN A 386 53.88 -20.33 28.96
C ASN A 386 53.49 -21.61 29.72
N ASP A 387 53.27 -21.55 31.04
CA ASP A 387 52.88 -22.70 31.88
C ASP A 387 53.92 -23.82 32.05
N SER A 388 55.19 -23.57 31.73
CA SER A 388 56.23 -24.58 31.92
C SER A 388 56.72 -24.67 33.37
N ILE A 389 56.42 -23.67 34.21
CA ILE A 389 56.69 -23.66 35.65
C ILE A 389 55.50 -23.11 36.43
N GLU A 390 55.29 -23.61 37.64
CA GLU A 390 54.27 -23.12 38.56
C GLU A 390 54.69 -21.80 39.24
N LEU A 391 53.72 -21.06 39.79
CA LEU A 391 53.94 -19.77 40.45
C LEU A 391 54.94 -19.86 41.60
N LEU A 392 54.88 -20.95 42.38
CA LEU A 392 55.78 -21.16 43.51
C LEU A 392 57.24 -21.34 43.03
N THR A 393 57.45 -22.04 41.92
CA THR A 393 58.76 -22.24 41.31
C THR A 393 59.33 -20.93 40.77
N PHE A 394 58.49 -20.12 40.13
CA PHE A 394 58.83 -18.75 39.72
C PHE A 394 59.26 -17.88 40.91
N GLN A 395 58.47 -17.90 42.00
CA GLN A 395 58.78 -17.17 43.23
C GLN A 395 60.10 -17.61 43.87
N ASN A 396 60.36 -18.91 43.89
CA ASN A 396 61.61 -19.49 44.40
C ASN A 396 62.82 -19.06 43.57
N HIS A 397 62.71 -19.02 42.23
CA HIS A 397 63.78 -18.51 41.36
C HIS A 397 64.09 -17.03 41.62
N LEU A 398 63.05 -16.19 41.77
CA LEU A 398 63.25 -14.78 42.11
C LEU A 398 63.86 -14.59 43.50
N ARG A 399 63.52 -15.44 44.47
CA ARG A 399 64.05 -15.34 45.83
C ARG A 399 65.48 -15.84 45.94
N HIS A 400 65.79 -16.96 45.29
CA HIS A 400 67.09 -17.62 45.37
C HIS A 400 68.18 -16.81 44.68
N ASN A 401 67.88 -16.19 43.55
CA ASN A 401 68.86 -15.45 42.74
C ASN A 401 68.92 -13.96 43.11
N SER A 402 68.46 -13.59 44.32
CA SER A 402 68.36 -12.22 44.75
C SER A 402 68.99 -12.01 46.13
N GLU A 403 69.78 -10.96 46.26
CA GLU A 403 70.36 -10.51 47.51
C GLU A 403 69.83 -9.12 47.86
N ILE A 404 69.56 -8.88 49.14
CA ILE A 404 69.22 -7.54 49.64
C ILE A 404 70.51 -6.89 50.09
N GLU A 405 70.89 -5.78 49.46
CA GLU A 405 72.04 -4.98 49.90
C GLU A 405 71.76 -4.43 51.31
N LEU A 406 72.30 -5.10 52.33
CA LEU A 406 72.30 -4.62 53.70
C LEU A 406 73.33 -3.50 53.80
N GLY A 407 72.86 -2.26 53.58
CA GLY A 407 73.66 -1.05 53.73
C GLY A 407 74.34 -0.99 55.10
N ARG A 408 75.67 -0.90 55.09
CA ARG A 408 76.52 -0.67 56.25
C ARG A 408 76.21 0.74 56.80
N SER A 409 75.63 0.77 58.00
CA SER A 409 75.21 1.97 58.74
C SER A 409 76.36 2.95 59.00
N GLY A 410 76.17 4.21 58.60
CA GLY A 410 76.88 5.40 59.08
C GLY A 410 75.96 6.61 58.92
N GLY A 411 75.32 7.02 60.02
CA GLY A 411 74.19 7.95 60.00
C GLY A 411 74.54 9.43 60.12
N GLN A 412 73.53 10.28 59.97
CA GLN A 412 73.24 11.40 60.88
C GLN A 412 71.86 11.99 60.56
N GLU A 413 71.07 12.20 61.62
CA GLU A 413 69.79 12.90 61.63
C GLU A 413 69.98 14.40 61.35
N GLU A 414 69.07 15.01 60.62
CA GLU A 414 68.16 16.06 61.10
C GLU A 414 67.47 16.80 59.94
N GLY A 415 66.17 17.05 60.10
CA GLY A 415 65.58 18.32 59.67
C GLY A 415 64.57 18.28 58.52
N ALA A 416 63.28 18.32 58.92
CA ALA A 416 62.18 19.14 58.36
C ALA A 416 61.77 18.92 56.88
N ARG A 417 60.52 19.07 56.44
CA ARG A 417 59.18 19.41 56.96
C ARG A 417 58.22 19.17 55.77
N GLU A 418 56.95 18.88 56.06
CA GLU A 418 55.71 19.38 55.41
C GLU A 418 55.67 19.43 53.86
N SER A 419 54.68 18.92 53.12
CA SER A 419 53.22 19.06 53.29
C SER A 419 52.47 18.38 52.12
N SER A 420 51.28 17.85 52.41
CA SER A 420 50.03 17.79 51.59
C SER A 420 50.10 17.33 50.12
N GLY A 421 49.47 16.21 49.77
CA GLY A 421 48.06 16.15 49.32
C GLY A 421 48.04 15.97 47.79
N SER A 422 47.21 15.19 47.11
CA SER A 422 45.99 14.48 47.46
C SER A 422 45.82 13.35 46.43
N ASP A 423 45.46 12.16 46.88
CA ASP A 423 44.84 11.11 46.05
C ASP A 423 43.33 11.32 46.11
N ASP A 424 42.70 11.42 44.93
CA ASP A 424 41.26 11.31 44.66
C ASP A 424 41.16 11.23 43.12
N ASP A 425 40.30 10.45 42.48
CA ASP A 425 39.26 9.57 42.96
C ASP A 425 38.92 8.62 41.81
N THR A 426 38.54 7.40 42.17
CA THR A 426 37.80 6.50 41.29
C THR A 426 36.37 7.01 41.13
N ARG A 427 35.69 6.75 39.99
CA ARG A 427 34.36 6.09 39.94
C ARG A 427 33.61 6.19 38.61
N ARG A 428 33.14 5.00 38.21
CA ARG A 428 31.76 4.61 37.80
C ARG A 428 31.12 5.13 36.51
N GLY A 429 30.48 4.17 35.85
CA GLY A 429 29.19 4.32 35.17
C GLY A 429 29.05 3.25 34.08
N SER A 430 28.41 2.11 34.37
CA SER A 430 27.03 1.77 33.93
C SER A 430 26.99 1.37 32.45
N GLY A 431 26.54 0.18 32.07
CA GLY A 431 25.19 -0.35 32.24
C GLY A 431 24.51 -0.42 30.86
N ASP A 432 23.50 -1.27 30.72
CA ASP A 432 22.69 -1.58 29.51
C ASP A 432 23.32 -2.60 28.55
N SER A 433 22.87 -3.86 28.38
CA SER A 433 21.59 -4.58 28.60
C SER A 433 20.37 -4.08 27.83
N TYR A 434 19.93 -4.93 26.89
CA TYR A 434 18.69 -4.95 26.07
C TYR A 434 18.67 -3.93 24.91
N ASP A 435 18.19 -4.21 23.69
CA ASP A 435 17.06 -5.03 23.28
C ASP A 435 17.19 -5.58 21.85
N SER A 436 16.55 -6.73 21.62
CA SER A 436 16.09 -7.16 20.30
C SER A 436 14.66 -6.66 20.07
N PRO A 437 14.25 -6.46 18.82
CA PRO A 437 12.84 -6.61 18.47
C PRO A 437 12.64 -7.70 17.42
N SER A 438 11.77 -8.65 17.79
CA SER A 438 10.96 -9.45 16.88
C SER A 438 9.52 -8.94 17.03
N SER A 439 8.87 -8.64 15.92
CA SER A 439 7.41 -8.63 15.82
C SER A 439 7.00 -8.97 14.40
N SER A 440 6.21 -10.03 14.26
CA SER A 440 5.50 -10.44 13.07
C SER A 440 4.07 -9.88 13.07
N ASP A 441 3.55 -9.72 11.85
CA ASP A 441 2.17 -9.85 11.37
C ASP A 441 1.02 -8.99 11.92
N GLY A 442 0.27 -8.42 10.96
CA GLY A 442 -1.18 -8.61 10.90
C GLY A 442 -2.04 -7.36 10.73
N ASP A 443 -2.21 -6.90 9.48
CA ASP A 443 -3.53 -6.68 8.83
C ASP A 443 -3.36 -6.54 7.30
#